data_AF-A0A940PF04-F1
#
_entry.id   AF-A0A940PF04-F1
#
_cell.length_a   1.000
_cell.length_b   1.000
_cell.length_c   1.000
_cell.angle_alpha   90.00
_cell.angle_beta   90.00
_cell.angle_gamma   90.00
#
_symmetry.space_group_name_H-M   'P 1'
#
loop_
_entity.id
_entity.type
_entity.pdbx_description
1 polymer ?
#
loop_
_entity_poly.entity_id
_entity_poly.type
_entity_poly.pdbx_seq_one_letter_code
_entity_poly.pdbx_strand_id
1 'polypeptide(L)' 'MRFEQFGQLVSDITNVRLEDVRESSRFREDLGIDSLQMVNLFTQLTVRFQVGVEVIESADDLLTVGNLYRALHRGEIK' A
#
# COMPACT_ATOMS: atom_id res chain seq x y z
N MET A 1 -0.38 3.48 11.73
CA MET A 1 0.87 2.68 11.47
C MET A 1 1.99 3.62 11.00
N ARG A 2 3.31 3.33 11.14
CA ARG A 2 4.35 4.21 10.53
C ARG A 2 4.64 3.84 9.06
N PHE A 3 5.06 4.82 8.24
CA PHE A 3 5.40 4.59 6.83
C PHE A 3 6.49 3.51 6.65
N GLU A 4 7.50 3.47 7.53
CA GLU A 4 8.54 2.44 7.50
C GLU A 4 7.99 1.02 7.64
N GLN A 5 7.01 0.83 8.54
CA GLN A 5 6.35 -0.47 8.75
C GLN A 5 5.49 -0.84 7.53
N PHE A 6 4.82 0.14 6.94
CA PHE A 6 4.07 -0.06 5.70
C PHE A 6 4.98 -0.41 4.53
N GLY A 7 6.10 0.29 4.39
CA GLY A 7 7.10 0.03 3.35
C GLY A 7 7.69 -1.38 3.47
N GLN A 8 8.00 -1.82 4.70
CA GLN A 8 8.44 -3.18 4.96
C GLN A 8 7.37 -4.20 4.53
N LEU A 9 6.10 -3.95 4.86
CA LEU A 9 5.01 -4.82 4.48
C LEU A 9 4.84 -4.92 2.95
N VAL A 10 4.92 -3.79 2.25
CA VAL A 10 4.88 -3.76 0.79
C VAL A 10 6.05 -4.59 0.23
N SER A 11 7.27 -4.35 0.72
CA SER A 11 8.47 -5.09 0.35
C SER A 11 8.32 -6.60 0.56
N ASP A 12 7.83 -7.02 1.72
CA ASP A 12 7.65 -8.44 2.07
C ASP A 12 6.61 -9.13 1.18
N ILE A 13 5.54 -8.43 0.79
CA ILE A 13 4.43 -9.01 0.02
C ILE A 13 4.72 -9.02 -1.48
N THR A 14 5.31 -7.94 -1.99
CA THR A 14 5.54 -7.78 -3.44
C THR A 14 6.95 -8.19 -3.86
N ASN A 15 7.80 -8.55 -2.89
CA ASN A 15 9.19 -8.97 -3.09
C ASN A 15 10.05 -7.89 -3.78
N VAL A 16 9.67 -6.63 -3.65
CA VAL A 16 10.46 -5.48 -4.10
C VAL A 16 11.42 -5.07 -2.99
N ARG A 17 12.52 -4.41 -3.34
CA ARG A 17 13.48 -3.97 -2.33
C ARG A 17 12.91 -2.78 -1.55
N LEU A 18 13.02 -2.81 -0.23
CA LEU A 18 12.55 -1.74 0.64
C LEU A 18 13.13 -0.36 0.27
N GLU A 19 14.38 -0.33 -0.22
CA GLU A 19 15.05 0.90 -0.68
C GLU A 19 14.38 1.60 -1.87
N ASP A 20 13.61 0.84 -2.66
CA ASP A 20 12.85 1.33 -3.81
C ASP A 20 11.45 1.81 -3.41
N VAL A 21 10.96 1.41 -2.22
CA VAL A 21 9.64 1.76 -1.70
C VAL A 21 9.66 3.16 -1.09
N ARG A 22 9.33 4.17 -1.91
CA ARG A 22 9.22 5.58 -1.52
C ARG A 22 7.79 6.05 -1.63
N GLU A 23 7.43 7.13 -0.93
CA GLU A 23 6.08 7.69 -1.00
C GLU A 23 5.65 8.06 -2.43
N SER A 24 6.60 8.52 -3.26
CA SER A 24 6.37 8.86 -4.66
C SER A 24 6.40 7.65 -5.60
N SER A 25 6.87 6.48 -5.15
CA SER A 25 7.01 5.30 -6.00
C SER A 25 5.63 4.79 -6.41
N ARG A 26 5.45 4.62 -7.72
CA ARG A 26 4.24 4.06 -8.32
C ARG A 26 4.29 2.54 -8.24
N PHE A 27 3.21 1.93 -7.76
CA PHE A 27 3.14 0.47 -7.60
C PHE A 27 3.46 -0.26 -8.91
N ARG A 28 2.79 0.13 -10.01
CA ARG A 28 2.94 -0.57 -11.29
C ARG A 28 4.15 -0.12 -12.10
N GLU A 29 4.44 1.17 -12.15
CA GLU A 29 5.45 1.72 -13.05
C GLU A 29 6.86 1.68 -12.44
N ASP A 30 7.01 2.00 -11.16
CA ASP A 30 8.33 2.07 -10.51
C ASP A 30 8.70 0.75 -9.83
N LEU A 31 7.72 0.13 -9.15
CA LEU A 31 7.93 -1.10 -8.39
C LEU A 31 7.63 -2.38 -9.18
N GLY A 32 7.06 -2.25 -10.39
CA GLY A 32 6.71 -3.40 -11.23
C GLY A 32 5.63 -4.31 -10.65
N ILE A 33 4.83 -3.79 -9.71
CA ILE A 33 3.82 -4.57 -8.98
C ILE A 33 2.61 -4.80 -9.88
N ASP A 34 2.22 -6.07 -10.00
CA ASP A 34 1.05 -6.47 -10.78
C ASP A 34 -0.25 -6.43 -9.97
N SER A 35 -1.38 -6.63 -10.65
CA SER A 35 -2.70 -6.63 -10.02
C SER A 35 -2.89 -7.74 -8.99
N LEU A 36 -2.25 -8.90 -9.15
CA LEU A 36 -2.36 -10.01 -8.20
C LEU A 36 -1.60 -9.70 -6.91
N GLN A 37 -0.41 -9.11 -7.03
CA GLN A 37 0.36 -8.61 -5.90
C GLN A 37 -0.37 -7.49 -5.17
N MET A 38 -1.07 -6.59 -5.88
CA MET A 38 -1.94 -5.59 -5.26
C MET A 38 -3.07 -6.24 -4.46
N VAL A 39 -3.74 -7.26 -5.00
CA VAL A 39 -4.79 -8.01 -4.27
C VAL A 39 -4.23 -8.70 -3.02
N ASN A 40 -3.03 -9.29 -3.11
CA ASN A 40 -2.35 -9.88 -1.96
C ASN A 40 -2.01 -8.82 -0.90
N LEU A 41 -1.54 -7.64 -1.32
CA LEU A 41 -1.27 -6.51 -0.44
C LEU A 41 -2.53 -6.10 0.32
N PHE A 42 -3.65 -5.92 -0.38
CA PHE A 42 -4.94 -5.61 0.27
C PHE A 42 -5.37 -6.69 1.25
N THR A 43 -5.30 -7.95 0.84
CA THR A 43 -5.70 -9.07 1.70
C THR A 43 -4.88 -9.07 3.01
N GLN A 44 -3.57 -8.85 2.94
CA GLN A 44 -2.72 -8.75 4.13
C GLN A 44 -3.00 -7.50 4.96
N LEU A 45 -3.31 -6.36 4.32
CA LEU A 45 -3.69 -5.14 5.02
C LEU A 45 -4.99 -5.33 5.81
N THR A 46 -6.00 -5.94 5.19
CA THR A 46 -7.28 -6.27 5.83
C THR A 46 -7.08 -7.25 6.99
N VAL A 47 -6.26 -8.30 6.81
CA VAL A 47 -6.06 -9.32 7.86
C VAL A 47 -5.22 -8.79 9.03
N ARG A 48 -4.12 -8.07 8.75
CA ARG A 48 -3.17 -7.64 9.79
C ARG A 48 -3.56 -6.34 10.47
N PHE A 49 -4.19 -5.42 9.74
CA PHE A 49 -4.51 -4.08 10.25
C PHE A 49 -6.00 -3.81 10.31
N GLN A 50 -6.85 -4.76 9.93
CA GLN A 50 -8.31 -4.59 9.87
C GLN A 50 -8.72 -3.38 9.01
N VAL A 51 -7.89 -3.00 8.04
CA VAL A 51 -8.21 -1.90 7.14
C VAL A 51 -9.01 -2.44 5.96
N GLY A 52 -10.26 -1.99 5.85
CA GLY A 52 -11.13 -2.32 4.75
C GLY A 52 -10.78 -1.55 3.48
N VAL A 53 -11.19 -2.09 2.33
CA VAL A 53 -11.07 -1.42 1.01
C VAL A 53 -11.88 -0.12 0.95
N GLU A 54 -12.78 0.09 1.91
CA GLU A 54 -13.61 1.29 2.08
C GLU A 54 -12.82 2.58 2.31
N VAL A 55 -11.56 2.50 2.74
CA VAL A 55 -10.69 3.68 2.85
C VAL A 55 -10.17 4.16 1.49
N ILE A 56 -10.29 3.33 0.45
CA ILE A 56 -9.84 3.61 -0.91
C ILE A 56 -11.00 4.28 -1.64
N GLU A 57 -10.87 5.58 -1.87
CA GLU A 57 -11.94 6.37 -2.49
C GLU A 57 -11.78 6.43 -4.00
N SER A 58 -10.55 6.31 -4.51
CA SER A 58 -10.26 6.44 -5.93
C SER A 58 -9.05 5.61 -6.38
N ALA A 59 -8.91 5.44 -7.70
CA ALA A 59 -7.73 4.81 -8.29
C ALA A 59 -6.43 5.58 -8.00
N ASP A 60 -6.52 6.88 -7.71
CA ASP A 60 -5.38 7.71 -7.33
C ASP A 60 -4.78 7.27 -5.98
N ASP A 61 -5.61 6.77 -5.06
CA ASP A 61 -5.14 6.18 -3.79
C ASP A 61 -4.26 4.95 -4.04
N LEU A 62 -4.42 4.28 -5.20
CA LEU A 62 -3.66 3.10 -5.59
C LEU A 62 -2.47 3.40 -6.50
N LEU A 63 -2.25 4.67 -6.84
CA LEU A 63 -1.23 5.04 -7.83
C LEU A 63 0.18 4.89 -7.26
N THR A 64 0.39 5.33 -6.02
CA THR A 64 1.68 5.37 -5.33
C THR A 64 1.58 4.81 -3.92
N VAL A 65 2.72 4.35 -3.40
CA VAL A 65 2.84 3.83 -2.04
C VAL A 65 2.39 4.88 -1.02
N GLY A 66 2.79 6.14 -1.20
CA GLY A 66 2.40 7.24 -0.31
C GLY A 66 0.91 7.56 -0.39
N ASN A 67 0.28 7.43 -1.55
CA ASN A 67 -1.17 7.61 -1.68
C ASN A 67 -1.93 6.54 -0.92
N LEU A 68 -1.54 5.27 -1.07
CA LEU A 68 -2.20 4.18 -0.35
C LEU A 68 -2.00 4.34 1.16
N TYR A 69 -0.77 4.62 1.61
CA TYR A 69 -0.48 4.88 3.01
C TYR A 69 -1.33 6.00 3.61
N ARG A 70 -1.52 7.10 2.86
CA ARG A 70 -2.38 8.22 3.26
C ARG A 70 -3.86 7.82 3.30
N ALA A 71 -4.32 7.04 2.32
CA ALA A 71 -5.70 6.53 2.30
C ALA A 71 -5.99 5.67 3.54
N LEU A 72 -5.06 4.78 3.91
CA LEU A 72 -5.16 3.96 5.12
C LEU A 72 -5.28 4.81 6.39
N HIS A 73 -4.57 5.94 6.49
CA HIS A 73 -4.64 6.85 7.64
C HIS A 73 -5.84 7.81 7.59
N ARG A 74 -6.37 8.09 6.41
CA ARG A 74 -7.58 8.92 6.23
C ARG A 74 -8.80 8.26 6.90
N GLY A 75 -8.86 6.93 6.89
CA GLY A 75 -9.89 6.13 7.57
C GLY A 75 -9.77 6.03 9.09
N GLU A 76 -8.64 6.40 9.70
CA GLU A 76 -8.46 6.35 11.17
C GLU A 76 -9.16 7.52 11.91
N ILE A 77 -9.70 8.51 11.19
CA ILE A 77 -10.49 9.62 11.77
C ILE A 77 -11.96 9.43 11.41
N LYS A 78 -12.66 8.54 12.12
CA LYS A 78 -14.11 8.62 12.35
C LYS A 78 -14.55 7.75 13.53
#